data_AF-A0AAU6TUG2-F1
#
_entry.id   AF-A0AAU6TUG2-F1
#
_cell.length_a   1.000
_cell.length_b   1.000
_cell.length_c   1.000
_cell.angle_alpha   90.00
_cell.angle_beta   90.00
_cell.angle_gamma   90.00
#
_symmetry.space_group_name_H-M   'P 1'
#
loop_
_entity.id
_entity.type
_entity.pdbx_description
1 polymer ?
#
loop_
_entity_poly.entity_id
_entity_poly.type
_entity_poly.pdbx_seq_one_letter_code
_entity_poly.pdbx_strand_id
1 'polypeptide(L)'
;MTNKKDNSRYQFNTNDINESRYVIEMTYRDIRGNRRLHRDIYEMNNNELHEKINGLIPDKASVSQIKMHSEKYKEEIKKFRERNLSWIEHDFHPALYLWFFLFTHRKTRFLESGCDDIFPRKTKATPETINNIITDILELYAPNMSQPEIIENKINRAHKKYQNLTGTKRLTWLKNDDKQINWAYQYLKEKDRYFSRSYAIDRIHALTCIKVYYDLNINNKEVLYTFLEMSNAWNQKRYREKRKSDNKKSLSGYISSEAKNRLREIAEKENISESEIIELLIMTY
;
A
#
# COMPACT_ATOMS: atom_id res chain seq x y z
N MET A 1 -1.22 -27.76 57.66
CA MET A 1 -0.79 -27.36 56.30
C MET A 1 -1.78 -27.93 55.29
N THR A 2 -2.81 -27.17 54.93
CA THR A 2 -3.80 -27.57 53.93
C THR A 2 -3.26 -27.25 52.54
N ASN A 3 -2.98 -28.30 51.77
CA ASN A 3 -2.64 -28.21 50.35
C ASN A 3 -3.72 -27.42 49.60
N LYS A 4 -3.38 -26.20 49.15
CA LYS A 4 -4.09 -25.51 48.08
C LYS A 4 -3.98 -26.39 46.84
N LYS A 5 -5.05 -27.12 46.50
CA LYS A 5 -5.20 -27.68 45.15
C LYS A 5 -5.34 -26.49 44.20
N ASP A 6 -4.28 -26.21 43.45
CA ASP A 6 -4.33 -25.36 42.27
C ASP A 6 -5.31 -25.97 41.27
N ASN A 7 -6.57 -25.54 41.35
CA ASN A 7 -7.62 -25.85 40.37
C ASN A 7 -7.68 -24.72 39.34
N SER A 8 -6.58 -24.45 38.63
CA SER A 8 -6.68 -23.66 37.41
C SER A 8 -7.34 -24.56 36.34
N ARG A 9 -8.67 -24.59 36.31
CA ARG A 9 -9.41 -25.13 35.16
C ARG A 9 -8.93 -24.35 33.94
N TYR A 10 -8.41 -25.06 32.94
CA TYR A 10 -7.94 -24.43 31.70
C TYR A 10 -9.05 -23.58 31.10
N GLN A 11 -8.71 -22.35 30.72
CA GLN A 11 -9.57 -21.44 29.97
C GLN A 11 -8.83 -21.02 28.71
N PHE A 12 -9.50 -21.17 27.57
CA PHE A 12 -9.05 -20.62 26.31
C PHE A 12 -9.16 -19.08 26.36
N ASN A 13 -8.07 -18.43 25.96
CA ASN A 13 -7.98 -16.99 25.86
C ASN A 13 -6.93 -16.63 24.80
N THR A 14 -7.28 -15.75 23.87
CA THR A 14 -6.37 -15.17 22.89
C THR A 14 -6.78 -13.74 22.57
N ASN A 15 -5.83 -12.90 22.16
CA ASN A 15 -6.14 -11.55 21.67
C ASN A 15 -6.42 -11.54 20.16
N ASP A 16 -6.16 -12.65 19.45
CA ASP A 16 -6.42 -12.79 18.02
C ASP A 16 -7.81 -13.39 17.80
N ILE A 17 -8.75 -12.55 17.36
CA ILE A 17 -10.12 -12.98 17.07
C ILE A 17 -10.19 -14.07 16.00
N ASN A 18 -9.23 -14.10 15.06
CA ASN A 18 -9.21 -15.11 14.02
C ASN A 18 -8.74 -16.47 14.54
N GLU A 19 -7.87 -16.49 15.56
CA GLU A 19 -7.55 -17.71 16.30
C GLU A 19 -8.82 -18.26 16.97
N SER A 20 -9.58 -17.41 17.66
CA SER A 20 -10.86 -17.79 18.27
C SER A 20 -11.85 -18.35 17.25
N ARG A 21 -12.00 -17.68 16.10
CA ARG A 21 -12.86 -18.14 15.00
C ARG A 21 -12.42 -19.49 14.44
N TYR A 22 -11.12 -19.67 14.23
CA TYR A 22 -10.58 -20.94 13.74
C TYR A 22 -10.82 -22.07 14.74
N VAL A 23 -10.49 -21.85 16.02
CA VAL A 23 -10.62 -22.85 17.08
C VAL A 23 -12.07 -23.28 17.25
N ILE A 24 -13.00 -22.34 17.32
CA ILE A 24 -14.43 -22.68 17.47
C ILE A 24 -14.94 -23.41 16.22
N GLU A 25 -14.50 -23.00 15.03
CA GLU A 25 -14.91 -23.63 13.77
C GLU A 25 -14.47 -25.09 13.69
N MET A 26 -13.19 -25.35 13.95
CA MET A 26 -12.64 -26.70 13.94
C MET A 26 -13.25 -27.58 15.03
N THR A 27 -13.45 -27.04 16.23
CA THR A 27 -14.08 -27.77 17.33
C THR A 27 -15.52 -28.18 16.98
N TYR A 28 -16.30 -27.28 16.35
CA TYR A 28 -17.64 -27.64 15.89
C TYR A 28 -17.64 -28.68 14.77
N ARG A 29 -16.68 -28.62 13.84
CA ARG A 29 -16.54 -29.65 12.79
C ARG A 29 -16.26 -31.03 13.38
N ASP A 30 -15.40 -31.10 14.40
CA ASP A 30 -15.09 -32.36 15.09
C ASP A 30 -16.32 -32.93 15.82
N ILE A 31 -17.14 -32.08 16.44
CA ILE A 31 -18.32 -32.50 17.21
C ILE A 31 -19.53 -32.82 16.33
N ARG A 32 -19.80 -32.00 15.30
CA ARG A 32 -21.07 -32.01 14.53
C ARG A 32 -20.91 -32.43 13.07
N GLY A 33 -19.69 -32.72 12.61
CA GLY A 33 -19.37 -32.97 11.20
C GLY A 33 -19.48 -31.73 10.31
N ASN A 34 -19.52 -31.92 8.99
CA ASN A 34 -19.60 -30.86 7.97
C ASN A 34 -20.96 -30.12 7.89
N ARG A 35 -21.68 -29.99 9.01
CA ARG A 35 -22.88 -29.14 9.06
C ARG A 35 -22.46 -27.68 8.98
N ARG A 36 -23.16 -26.87 8.16
CA ARG A 36 -22.89 -25.44 8.01
C ARG A 36 -22.71 -24.80 9.37
N LEU A 37 -21.51 -24.27 9.61
CA LEU A 37 -21.25 -23.46 10.77
C LEU A 37 -22.12 -22.21 10.71
N HIS A 38 -22.61 -21.81 11.89
CA HIS A 38 -23.45 -20.63 12.04
C HIS A 38 -22.67 -19.40 11.55
N ARG A 39 -23.26 -18.69 10.58
CA ARG A 39 -22.75 -17.41 10.04
C ARG A 39 -22.39 -16.45 11.18
N ASP A 40 -23.12 -16.56 12.27
CA ASP A 40 -23.01 -15.86 13.54
C ASP A 40 -21.59 -15.88 14.14
N ILE A 41 -20.75 -16.90 13.90
CA ILE A 41 -19.36 -16.96 14.41
C ILE A 41 -18.51 -15.78 13.91
N TYR A 42 -18.76 -15.35 12.67
CA TYR A 42 -18.02 -14.23 12.06
C TYR A 42 -18.54 -12.86 12.52
N GLU A 43 -19.73 -12.81 13.11
CA GLU A 43 -20.35 -11.60 13.67
C GLU A 43 -20.04 -11.40 15.16
N MET A 44 -19.64 -12.47 15.86
CA MET A 44 -19.28 -12.43 17.28
C MET A 44 -18.00 -11.64 17.54
N ASN A 45 -17.98 -10.95 18.68
CA ASN A 45 -16.76 -10.38 19.24
C ASN A 45 -15.92 -11.45 19.95
N ASN A 46 -14.67 -11.12 20.28
CA ASN A 46 -13.73 -12.10 20.81
C ASN A 46 -14.15 -12.65 22.20
N ASN A 47 -14.82 -11.85 23.04
CA ASN A 47 -15.29 -12.31 24.35
C ASN A 47 -16.43 -13.33 24.20
N GLU A 48 -17.38 -13.10 23.30
CA GLU A 48 -18.44 -14.05 22.98
C GLU A 48 -17.88 -15.37 22.45
N LEU A 49 -16.83 -15.30 21.62
CA LEU A 49 -16.12 -16.49 21.13
C LEU A 49 -15.42 -17.23 22.26
N HIS A 50 -14.74 -16.52 23.17
CA HIS A 50 -14.12 -17.12 24.35
C HIS A 50 -15.15 -17.85 25.22
N GLU A 51 -16.30 -17.23 25.51
CA GLU A 51 -17.36 -17.85 26.29
C GLU A 51 -17.86 -19.15 25.63
N LYS A 52 -18.09 -19.12 24.31
CA LYS A 52 -18.53 -20.31 23.57
C LYS A 52 -17.48 -21.40 23.56
N ILE A 53 -16.20 -21.09 23.30
CA ILE A 53 -15.12 -22.08 23.29
C ILE A 53 -14.94 -22.69 24.67
N ASN A 54 -14.95 -21.87 25.73
CA ASN A 54 -14.83 -22.35 27.11
C ASN A 54 -16.02 -23.21 27.55
N GLY A 55 -17.22 -22.93 27.04
CA GLY A 55 -18.40 -23.78 27.23
C GLY A 55 -18.29 -25.17 26.59
N LEU A 56 -17.37 -25.36 25.62
CA LEU A 56 -17.09 -26.63 24.96
C LEU A 56 -16.00 -27.45 25.69
N ILE A 57 -15.60 -27.09 26.92
CA ILE A 57 -14.54 -27.77 27.70
C ILE A 57 -15.14 -28.58 28.87
N PRO A 58 -15.86 -29.70 28.63
CA PRO A 58 -16.36 -30.55 29.69
C PRO A 58 -15.26 -31.37 30.39
N ASP A 59 -14.18 -31.71 29.67
CA ASP A 59 -13.15 -32.64 30.16
C ASP A 59 -11.73 -32.33 29.65
N LYS A 60 -10.78 -33.18 30.06
CA LYS A 60 -9.37 -33.07 29.65
C LYS A 60 -9.15 -33.32 28.16
N ALA A 61 -9.97 -34.13 27.50
CA ALA A 61 -9.85 -34.41 26.08
C ALA A 61 -10.21 -33.17 25.25
N SER A 62 -11.27 -32.46 25.64
CA SER A 62 -11.65 -31.18 25.02
C SER A 62 -10.59 -30.09 25.21
N VAL A 63 -9.93 -30.04 26.37
CA VAL A 63 -8.75 -29.16 26.58
C VAL A 63 -7.65 -29.46 25.57
N SER A 64 -7.28 -30.73 25.40
CA SER A 64 -6.24 -31.14 24.46
C SER A 64 -6.61 -30.81 23.01
N GLN A 65 -7.87 -31.01 22.61
CA GLN A 65 -8.36 -30.67 21.27
C GLN A 65 -8.29 -29.16 20.98
N ILE A 66 -8.76 -28.33 21.90
CA ILE A 66 -8.73 -26.86 21.73
C ILE A 66 -7.29 -26.35 21.64
N LYS A 67 -6.39 -26.87 22.47
CA LYS A 67 -4.96 -26.55 22.40
C LYS A 67 -4.36 -26.95 21.06
N MET A 68 -4.65 -28.16 20.59
CA MET A 68 -4.19 -28.64 19.29
C MET A 68 -4.67 -27.74 18.14
N HIS A 69 -5.94 -27.31 18.14
CA HIS A 69 -6.46 -26.40 17.11
C HIS A 69 -5.81 -25.01 17.17
N SER A 70 -5.59 -24.48 18.38
CA SER A 70 -4.87 -23.21 18.61
C SER A 70 -3.42 -23.28 18.11
N GLU A 71 -2.72 -24.36 18.43
CA GLU A 71 -1.34 -24.59 17.97
C GLU A 71 -1.28 -24.73 16.45
N LYS A 72 -2.21 -25.47 15.86
CA LYS A 72 -2.31 -25.61 14.41
C LYS A 72 -2.56 -24.28 13.71
N TYR A 73 -3.45 -23.43 14.23
CA TYR A 73 -3.67 -22.07 13.72
C TYR A 73 -2.37 -21.27 13.70
N LYS A 74 -1.65 -21.24 14.83
CA LYS A 74 -0.39 -20.50 14.98
C LYS A 74 0.68 -21.02 14.03
N GLU A 75 0.77 -22.34 13.87
CA GLU A 75 1.71 -22.98 12.96
C GLU A 75 1.42 -22.62 11.50
N GLU A 76 0.16 -22.65 11.08
CA GLU A 76 -0.23 -22.31 9.70
C GLU A 76 -0.05 -20.82 9.39
N ILE A 77 -0.38 -19.91 10.31
CA ILE A 77 -0.05 -18.48 10.18
C ILE A 77 1.45 -18.28 9.99
N LYS A 78 2.26 -18.94 10.83
CA LYS A 78 3.71 -18.82 10.78
C LYS A 78 4.27 -19.32 9.44
N LYS A 79 3.87 -20.52 9.02
CA LYS A 79 4.28 -21.11 7.72
C LYS A 79 3.88 -20.20 6.56
N PHE A 80 2.65 -19.69 6.57
CA PHE A 80 2.15 -18.81 5.52
C PHE A 80 3.01 -17.55 5.42
N ARG A 81 3.31 -16.90 6.55
CA ARG A 81 4.17 -15.71 6.60
C ARG A 81 5.56 -16.00 6.04
N GLU A 82 6.23 -17.03 6.54
CA GLU A 82 7.60 -17.39 6.16
C GLU A 82 7.69 -17.72 4.66
N ARG A 83 6.72 -18.49 4.15
CA ARG A 83 6.68 -18.90 2.74
C ARG A 83 6.35 -17.75 1.80
N ASN A 84 5.36 -16.92 2.14
CA ASN A 84 4.74 -16.01 1.16
C ASN A 84 5.17 -14.55 1.33
N LEU A 85 5.61 -14.14 2.52
CA LEU A 85 5.85 -12.73 2.87
C LEU A 85 7.32 -12.39 3.13
N SER A 86 8.23 -13.36 3.14
CA SER A 86 9.67 -13.15 3.38
C SER A 86 10.30 -12.05 2.49
N TRP A 87 9.83 -11.91 1.25
CA TRP A 87 10.34 -10.90 0.30
C TRP A 87 9.93 -9.45 0.61
N ILE A 88 9.03 -9.22 1.59
CA ILE A 88 8.59 -7.88 2.02
C ILE A 88 9.04 -7.51 3.43
N GLU A 89 9.65 -8.41 4.20
CA GLU A 89 9.86 -8.20 5.65
C GLU A 89 10.91 -7.14 5.98
N HIS A 90 11.79 -6.81 5.03
CA HIS A 90 12.95 -5.94 5.26
C HIS A 90 12.94 -4.65 4.44
N ASP A 91 11.95 -4.45 3.57
CA ASP A 91 11.85 -3.26 2.74
C ASP A 91 10.40 -2.79 2.67
N PHE A 92 10.18 -1.54 3.06
CA PHE A 92 8.85 -0.95 3.10
C PHE A 92 8.26 -0.73 1.70
N HIS A 93 9.08 -0.55 0.66
CA HIS A 93 8.59 -0.35 -0.71
C HIS A 93 7.87 -1.59 -1.28
N PRO A 94 8.47 -2.79 -1.34
CA PRO A 94 7.77 -4.00 -1.78
C PRO A 94 6.63 -4.38 -0.84
N ALA A 95 6.74 -4.12 0.46
CA ALA A 95 5.63 -4.31 1.41
C ALA A 95 4.42 -3.46 1.03
N LEU A 96 4.64 -2.14 0.84
CA LEU A 96 3.57 -1.21 0.49
C LEU A 96 3.01 -1.49 -0.90
N TYR A 97 3.85 -1.94 -1.85
CA TYR A 97 3.42 -2.44 -3.16
C TYR A 97 2.42 -3.58 -3.04
N LEU A 98 2.76 -4.62 -2.25
CA LEU A 98 1.88 -5.76 -2.04
C LEU A 98 0.58 -5.34 -1.36
N TRP A 99 0.66 -4.48 -0.34
CA TRP A 99 -0.51 -3.97 0.37
C TRP A 99 -1.48 -3.27 -0.59
N PHE A 100 -1.00 -2.30 -1.38
CA PHE A 100 -1.85 -1.63 -2.36
C PHE A 100 -2.40 -2.60 -3.42
N PHE A 101 -1.58 -3.56 -3.87
CA PHE A 101 -2.03 -4.57 -4.83
C PHE A 101 -3.23 -5.38 -4.32
N LEU A 102 -3.21 -5.78 -3.04
CA LEU A 102 -4.25 -6.57 -2.41
C LEU A 102 -5.49 -5.76 -2.01
N PHE A 103 -5.31 -4.53 -1.53
CA PHE A 103 -6.37 -3.75 -0.88
C PHE A 103 -6.95 -2.61 -1.73
N THR A 104 -6.32 -2.20 -2.84
CA THR A 104 -6.77 -1.02 -3.62
C THR A 104 -6.96 -1.24 -5.11
N HIS A 105 -6.42 -2.33 -5.66
CA HIS A 105 -6.42 -2.50 -7.11
C HIS A 105 -7.80 -2.94 -7.65
N ARG A 106 -8.51 -1.97 -8.27
CA ARG A 106 -9.88 -1.95 -8.81
C ARG A 106 -10.36 -3.09 -9.74
N LYS A 107 -9.59 -4.15 -10.02
CA LYS A 107 -9.98 -5.21 -10.97
C LYS A 107 -10.27 -6.56 -10.33
N THR A 108 -10.84 -6.56 -9.15
CA THR A 108 -11.56 -7.74 -8.65
C THR A 108 -13.04 -7.41 -8.55
N ARG A 109 -13.67 -7.18 -9.72
CA ARG A 109 -15.05 -7.60 -9.93
C ARG A 109 -14.94 -9.08 -10.27
N PHE A 110 -15.11 -9.96 -9.30
CA PHE A 110 -15.23 -11.39 -9.52
C PHE A 110 -16.66 -11.72 -9.91
N LEU A 111 -17.11 -11.21 -11.06
CA LEU A 111 -18.43 -11.56 -11.60
C LEU A 111 -18.53 -13.04 -11.99
N GLU A 112 -17.40 -13.75 -12.14
CA GLU A 112 -17.37 -15.15 -12.58
C GLU A 112 -16.96 -16.16 -11.50
N SER A 113 -16.47 -15.74 -10.32
CA SER A 113 -15.92 -16.71 -9.33
C SER A 113 -16.56 -16.69 -7.95
N GLY A 114 -17.58 -15.86 -7.69
CA GLY A 114 -18.20 -15.75 -6.36
C GLY A 114 -17.23 -15.33 -5.23
N CYS A 115 -16.01 -14.88 -5.57
CA CYS A 115 -14.96 -14.47 -4.62
C CYS A 115 -15.05 -13.00 -4.20
N ASP A 116 -16.15 -12.31 -4.52
CA ASP A 116 -16.35 -10.89 -4.20
C ASP A 116 -16.43 -10.63 -2.68
N ASP A 117 -16.65 -11.67 -1.86
CA ASP A 117 -16.81 -11.56 -0.40
C ASP A 117 -15.49 -11.68 0.40
N ILE A 118 -14.36 -12.06 -0.23
CA ILE A 118 -13.10 -12.34 0.49
C ILE A 118 -12.30 -11.05 0.81
N PHE A 119 -12.41 -10.03 -0.03
CA PHE A 119 -11.65 -8.79 0.10
C PHE A 119 -12.58 -7.72 0.67
N PRO A 120 -12.47 -7.38 1.97
CA PRO A 120 -13.38 -6.41 2.56
C PRO A 120 -13.27 -5.07 1.83
N ARG A 121 -14.42 -4.50 1.43
CA ARG A 121 -14.53 -3.13 0.91
C ARG A 121 -14.19 -2.05 1.96
N LYS A 122 -13.72 -2.44 3.15
CA LYS A 122 -13.29 -1.49 4.17
C LYS A 122 -11.96 -0.91 3.73
N THR A 123 -11.97 0.39 3.45
CA THR A 123 -10.76 1.21 3.35
C THR A 123 -9.98 1.06 4.66
N LYS A 124 -8.95 0.21 4.68
CA LYS A 124 -8.01 0.16 5.79
C LYS A 124 -7.23 1.47 5.82
N ALA A 125 -6.95 1.98 7.02
CA ALA A 125 -6.01 3.08 7.17
C ALA A 125 -4.67 2.65 6.58
N THR A 126 -3.91 3.60 6.03
CA THR A 126 -2.62 3.25 5.44
C THR A 126 -1.69 2.73 6.52
N PRO A 127 -1.01 1.61 6.26
CA PRO A 127 -0.03 1.08 7.19
C PRO A 127 1.18 2.02 7.33
N GLU A 128 1.58 2.27 8.56
CA GLU A 128 2.77 3.06 8.90
C GLU A 128 4.04 2.21 8.98
N THR A 129 3.89 0.88 9.20
CA THR A 129 5.03 -0.03 9.36
C THR A 129 4.85 -1.31 8.56
N ILE A 130 5.96 -2.01 8.29
CA ILE A 130 5.94 -3.36 7.68
C ILE A 130 5.09 -4.32 8.53
N ASN A 131 5.15 -4.20 9.87
CA ASN A 131 4.33 -5.03 10.76
C ASN A 131 2.84 -4.79 10.56
N ASN A 132 2.38 -3.53 10.37
CA ASN A 132 0.98 -3.26 10.03
C ASN A 132 0.59 -3.95 8.71
N ILE A 133 1.46 -3.91 7.71
CA ILE A 133 1.23 -4.56 6.41
C ILE A 133 1.11 -6.07 6.58
N ILE A 134 2.04 -6.69 7.30
CA ILE A 134 2.02 -8.14 7.55
C ILE A 134 0.76 -8.52 8.31
N THR A 135 0.42 -7.82 9.39
CA THR A 135 -0.82 -8.04 10.15
C THR A 135 -2.04 -7.93 9.25
N ASP A 136 -2.12 -6.90 8.40
CA ASP A 136 -3.24 -6.73 7.49
C ASP A 136 -3.42 -7.89 6.52
N ILE A 137 -2.32 -8.43 6.00
CA ILE A 137 -2.32 -9.57 5.07
C ILE A 137 -2.67 -10.87 5.81
N LEU A 138 -2.20 -11.05 7.04
CA LEU A 138 -2.54 -12.20 7.87
C LEU A 138 -4.03 -12.19 8.26
N GLU A 139 -4.60 -11.03 8.57
CA GLU A 139 -6.04 -10.88 8.80
C GLU A 139 -6.89 -11.19 7.55
N LEU A 140 -6.36 -10.91 6.36
CA LEU A 140 -6.99 -11.33 5.11
C LEU A 140 -6.89 -12.84 4.90
N TYR A 141 -5.77 -13.45 5.30
CA TYR A 141 -5.51 -14.88 5.15
C TYR A 141 -6.29 -15.76 6.13
N ALA A 142 -6.35 -15.38 7.41
CA ALA A 142 -6.84 -16.23 8.48
C ALA A 142 -8.27 -16.79 8.26
N PRO A 143 -9.26 -16.01 7.77
CA PRO A 143 -10.59 -16.54 7.45
C PRO A 143 -10.62 -17.52 6.27
N ASN A 144 -9.58 -17.51 5.44
CA ASN A 144 -9.49 -18.27 4.19
C ASN A 144 -8.46 -19.40 4.27
N MET A 145 -8.04 -19.81 5.48
CA MET A 145 -7.09 -20.90 5.68
C MET A 145 -7.53 -22.24 5.07
N SER A 146 -8.83 -22.45 4.84
CA SER A 146 -9.33 -23.63 4.14
C SER A 146 -9.12 -23.60 2.62
N GLN A 147 -8.79 -22.44 2.05
CA GLN A 147 -8.55 -22.22 0.63
C GLN A 147 -7.31 -21.30 0.45
N PRO A 148 -6.14 -21.73 0.95
CA PRO A 148 -4.95 -20.89 1.00
C PRO A 148 -4.48 -20.46 -0.40
N GLU A 149 -4.75 -21.28 -1.42
CA GLU A 149 -4.25 -21.06 -2.78
C GLU A 149 -4.78 -19.74 -3.36
N ILE A 150 -5.96 -19.27 -2.95
CA ILE A 150 -6.56 -18.03 -3.47
C ILE A 150 -5.66 -16.82 -3.16
N ILE A 151 -5.21 -16.71 -1.91
CA ILE A 151 -4.41 -15.59 -1.44
C ILE A 151 -2.96 -15.77 -1.85
N GLU A 152 -2.43 -16.99 -1.75
CA GLU A 152 -1.07 -17.31 -2.21
C GLU A 152 -0.88 -16.99 -3.70
N ASN A 153 -1.84 -17.35 -4.55
CA ASN A 153 -1.77 -17.03 -5.98
C ASN A 153 -1.77 -15.53 -6.25
N LYS A 154 -2.49 -14.74 -5.45
CA LYS A 154 -2.46 -13.27 -5.57
C LYS A 154 -1.13 -12.69 -5.12
N ILE A 155 -0.58 -13.14 -4.01
CA ILE A 155 0.75 -12.72 -3.52
C ILE A 155 1.82 -13.09 -4.54
N ASN A 156 1.81 -14.32 -5.04
CA ASN A 156 2.75 -14.78 -6.07
C ASN A 156 2.64 -13.97 -7.36
N ARG A 157 1.43 -13.60 -7.78
CA ARG A 157 1.22 -12.72 -8.94
C ARG A 157 1.78 -11.32 -8.70
N ALA A 158 1.58 -10.75 -7.51
CA ALA A 158 2.12 -9.45 -7.14
C ALA A 158 3.66 -9.49 -7.11
N HIS A 159 4.24 -10.52 -6.50
CA HIS A 159 5.68 -10.70 -6.40
C HIS A 159 6.33 -10.84 -7.79
N LYS A 160 5.80 -11.71 -8.66
CA LYS A 160 6.28 -11.83 -10.06
C LYS A 160 6.21 -10.50 -10.82
N LYS A 161 5.12 -9.75 -10.65
CA LYS A 161 5.01 -8.42 -11.25
C LYS A 161 6.08 -7.47 -10.71
N TYR A 162 6.28 -7.44 -9.40
CA TYR A 162 7.29 -6.61 -8.75
C TYR A 162 8.72 -6.95 -9.22
N GLN A 163 9.06 -8.24 -9.32
CA GLN A 163 10.36 -8.69 -9.84
C GLN A 163 10.63 -8.14 -11.25
N ASN A 164 9.62 -8.09 -12.12
CA ASN A 164 9.75 -7.49 -13.45
C ASN A 164 9.96 -5.96 -13.43
N LEU A 165 9.73 -5.30 -12.30
CA LEU A 165 10.01 -3.87 -12.10
C LEU A 165 11.42 -3.63 -11.58
N THR A 166 11.94 -4.55 -10.75
CA THR A 166 13.25 -4.42 -10.10
C THR A 166 14.38 -4.29 -11.13
N GLY A 167 15.31 -3.36 -10.89
CA GLY A 167 16.43 -3.06 -11.78
C GLY A 167 16.19 -1.93 -12.79
N THR A 168 14.94 -1.48 -12.99
CA THR A 168 14.66 -0.33 -13.87
C THR A 168 14.71 0.98 -13.08
N LYS A 169 15.67 1.87 -13.37
CA LYS A 169 15.66 3.24 -12.79
C LYS A 169 14.45 4.01 -13.32
N ARG A 170 13.53 4.37 -12.42
CA ARG A 170 12.30 5.12 -12.71
C ARG A 170 12.21 6.34 -11.82
N LEU A 171 11.53 7.38 -12.30
CA LEU A 171 11.33 8.63 -11.57
C LEU A 171 12.65 9.25 -11.07
N THR A 172 13.71 9.20 -11.88
CA THR A 172 15.05 9.73 -11.52
C THR A 172 15.05 11.23 -11.19
N TRP A 173 14.05 11.97 -11.68
CA TRP A 173 13.84 13.37 -11.36
C TRP A 173 13.35 13.58 -9.92
N LEU A 174 12.66 12.60 -9.32
CA LEU A 174 12.09 12.65 -7.98
C LEU A 174 13.12 12.17 -6.94
N LYS A 175 13.73 13.12 -6.24
CA LYS A 175 14.77 12.87 -5.24
C LYS A 175 14.17 12.67 -3.86
N ASN A 176 15.00 12.17 -2.94
CA ASN A 176 14.66 12.12 -1.53
C ASN A 176 14.84 13.52 -0.89
N ASP A 177 13.96 14.45 -1.28
CA ASP A 177 13.92 15.84 -0.81
C ASP A 177 12.51 16.17 -0.35
N ASP A 178 12.35 16.58 0.91
CA ASP A 178 11.03 16.76 1.53
C ASP A 178 10.16 17.78 0.81
N LYS A 179 10.75 18.87 0.28
CA LYS A 179 9.99 19.89 -0.45
C LYS A 179 9.47 19.34 -1.77
N GLN A 180 10.31 18.60 -2.49
CA GLN A 180 9.93 17.95 -3.74
C GLN A 180 8.89 16.86 -3.50
N ILE A 181 9.08 16.00 -2.49
CA ILE A 181 8.16 14.92 -2.15
C ILE A 181 6.79 15.47 -1.80
N ASN A 182 6.74 16.47 -0.90
CA ASN A 182 5.48 17.09 -0.51
C ASN A 182 4.77 17.74 -1.70
N TRP A 183 5.51 18.43 -2.56
CA TRP A 183 4.95 19.03 -3.77
C TRP A 183 4.41 17.97 -4.74
N ALA A 184 5.18 16.91 -5.01
CA ALA A 184 4.77 15.84 -5.94
C ALA A 184 3.54 15.09 -5.42
N TYR A 185 3.49 14.84 -4.11
CA TYR A 185 2.34 14.21 -3.46
C TYR A 185 1.08 15.06 -3.61
N GLN A 186 1.15 16.38 -3.34
CA GLN A 186 0.00 17.28 -3.55
C GLN A 186 -0.40 17.37 -5.03
N TYR A 187 0.59 17.45 -5.93
CA TYR A 187 0.33 17.48 -7.37
C TYR A 187 -0.49 16.26 -7.82
N LEU A 188 -0.11 15.05 -7.41
CA LEU A 188 -0.88 13.84 -7.71
C LEU A 188 -2.26 13.85 -7.07
N LYS A 189 -2.38 14.32 -5.82
CA LYS A 189 -3.68 14.41 -5.13
C LYS A 189 -4.67 15.32 -5.87
N GLU A 190 -4.17 16.38 -6.48
CA GLU A 190 -4.96 17.36 -7.25
C GLU A 190 -5.25 16.89 -8.68
N LYS A 191 -4.25 16.30 -9.36
CA LYS A 191 -4.32 15.98 -10.79
C LYS A 191 -4.84 14.58 -11.08
N ASP A 192 -4.70 13.65 -10.15
CA ASP A 192 -5.09 12.25 -10.33
C ASP A 192 -6.13 11.85 -9.28
N ARG A 193 -7.40 11.77 -9.72
CA ARG A 193 -8.53 11.40 -8.87
C ARG A 193 -8.42 9.97 -8.34
N TYR A 194 -7.77 9.07 -9.06
CA TYR A 194 -7.60 7.69 -8.63
C TYR A 194 -6.55 7.58 -7.53
N PHE A 195 -5.42 8.28 -7.67
CA PHE A 195 -4.43 8.45 -6.61
C PHE A 195 -5.09 9.04 -5.35
N SER A 196 -5.79 10.17 -5.50
CA SER A 196 -6.44 10.87 -4.39
C SER A 196 -7.44 10.02 -3.60
N ARG A 197 -8.11 9.08 -4.27
CA ARG A 197 -9.14 8.21 -3.65
C ARG A 197 -8.59 6.91 -3.05
N SER A 198 -7.51 6.39 -3.61
CA SER A 198 -7.09 5.00 -3.36
C SER A 198 -5.66 4.90 -2.84
N TYR A 199 -4.85 5.95 -2.99
CA TYR A 199 -3.44 6.01 -2.62
C TYR A 199 -3.11 7.25 -1.77
N ALA A 200 -4.09 8.10 -1.44
CA ALA A 200 -3.83 9.22 -0.55
C ALA A 200 -3.67 8.70 0.89
N ILE A 201 -2.43 8.67 1.34
CA ILE A 201 -1.99 8.19 2.66
C ILE A 201 -1.43 9.29 3.55
N ASP A 202 -1.12 8.98 4.81
CA ASP A 202 -0.30 9.87 5.65
C ASP A 202 1.06 10.16 4.99
N ARG A 203 1.53 11.40 5.14
CA ARG A 203 2.72 11.93 4.49
C ARG A 203 4.02 11.26 4.92
N ILE A 204 4.02 10.51 6.03
CA ILE A 204 5.20 9.78 6.56
C ILE A 204 5.89 8.97 5.44
N HIS A 205 5.11 8.35 4.54
CA HIS A 205 5.63 7.49 3.47
C HIS A 205 5.33 8.02 2.06
N ALA A 206 5.20 9.34 1.91
CA ALA A 206 4.76 9.96 0.66
C ALA A 206 5.62 9.55 -0.56
N LEU A 207 6.96 9.54 -0.43
CA LEU A 207 7.84 9.15 -1.53
C LEU A 207 7.61 7.71 -1.97
N THR A 208 7.55 6.78 -1.03
CA THR A 208 7.31 5.36 -1.30
C THR A 208 5.94 5.16 -1.94
N CYS A 209 4.92 5.85 -1.44
CA CYS A 209 3.58 5.79 -2.01
C CYS A 209 3.53 6.29 -3.46
N ILE A 210 4.18 7.42 -3.78
CA ILE A 210 4.28 7.94 -5.15
C ILE A 210 4.92 6.89 -6.07
N LYS A 211 6.03 6.29 -5.64
CA LYS A 211 6.73 5.28 -6.45
C LYS A 211 5.90 4.00 -6.62
N VAL A 212 5.27 3.51 -5.56
CA VAL A 212 4.38 2.34 -5.61
C VAL A 212 3.18 2.60 -6.53
N TYR A 213 2.60 3.80 -6.48
CA TYR A 213 1.52 4.20 -7.38
C TYR A 213 1.95 4.12 -8.85
N TYR A 214 3.13 4.66 -9.16
CA TYR A 214 3.72 4.56 -10.49
C TYR A 214 3.93 3.10 -10.90
N ASP A 215 4.54 2.29 -10.04
CA ASP A 215 4.89 0.90 -10.30
C ASP A 215 3.66 0.01 -10.56
N LEU A 216 2.58 0.20 -9.80
CA LEU A 216 1.32 -0.53 -9.99
C LEU A 216 0.60 -0.12 -11.29
N ASN A 217 0.83 1.09 -11.78
CA ASN A 217 0.14 1.66 -12.93
C ASN A 217 1.07 1.88 -14.13
N ILE A 218 2.21 1.19 -14.19
CA ILE A 218 3.21 1.42 -15.24
C ILE A 218 2.70 1.15 -16.66
N ASN A 219 1.68 0.32 -16.80
CA ASN A 219 1.06 0.03 -18.10
C ASN A 219 -0.12 0.98 -18.41
N ASN A 220 -0.45 1.90 -17.50
CA ASN A 220 -1.51 2.88 -17.68
C ASN A 220 -0.94 4.17 -18.29
N LYS A 221 -1.24 4.40 -19.56
CA LYS A 221 -0.76 5.57 -20.33
C LYS A 221 -1.17 6.90 -19.69
N GLU A 222 -2.37 6.98 -19.11
CA GLU A 222 -2.87 8.21 -18.46
C GLU A 222 -2.01 8.55 -17.23
N VAL A 223 -1.74 7.55 -16.38
CA VAL A 223 -0.90 7.74 -15.19
C VAL A 223 0.53 8.11 -15.62
N LEU A 224 1.10 7.42 -16.60
CA LEU A 224 2.43 7.77 -17.12
C LEU A 224 2.49 9.22 -17.63
N TYR A 225 1.44 9.68 -18.32
CA TYR A 225 1.34 11.06 -18.78
C TYR A 225 1.30 12.05 -17.62
N THR A 226 0.50 11.77 -16.57
CA THR A 226 0.48 12.60 -15.36
C THR A 226 1.86 12.71 -14.71
N PHE A 227 2.65 11.63 -14.67
CA PHE A 227 4.03 11.69 -14.15
C PHE A 227 4.99 12.48 -15.04
N LEU A 228 4.79 12.46 -16.36
CA LEU A 228 5.54 13.30 -17.30
C LEU A 228 5.23 14.79 -17.08
N GLU A 229 3.95 15.15 -17.00
CA GLU A 229 3.50 16.51 -16.71
C GLU A 229 4.01 16.99 -15.35
N MET A 230 3.99 16.11 -14.34
CA MET A 230 4.51 16.40 -13.01
C MET A 230 6.00 16.70 -13.05
N SER A 231 6.81 15.92 -13.78
CA SER A 231 8.24 16.20 -13.95
C SER A 231 8.49 17.57 -14.60
N ASN A 232 7.74 17.87 -15.68
CA ASN A 232 7.84 19.16 -16.38
C ASN A 232 7.44 20.33 -15.48
N ALA A 233 6.34 20.20 -14.74
CA ALA A 233 5.86 21.21 -13.80
C ALA A 233 6.86 21.46 -12.66
N TRP A 234 7.51 20.41 -12.15
CA TRP A 234 8.57 20.56 -11.15
C TRP A 234 9.77 21.34 -11.68
N ASN A 235 10.25 20.99 -12.87
CA ASN A 235 11.37 21.68 -13.50
C ASN A 235 11.06 23.16 -13.75
N GLN A 236 9.84 23.47 -14.22
CA GLN A 236 9.37 24.85 -14.37
C GLN A 236 9.30 25.60 -13.04
N LYS A 237 8.80 24.95 -11.98
CA LYS A 237 8.76 25.55 -10.63
C LYS A 237 10.17 25.88 -10.14
N ARG A 238 11.09 24.92 -10.19
CA ARG A 238 12.50 25.11 -9.80
C ARG A 238 13.18 26.21 -10.60
N TYR A 239 12.92 26.28 -11.91
CA TYR A 239 13.44 27.34 -12.76
C TYR A 239 12.95 28.73 -12.33
N ARG A 240 11.64 28.85 -12.03
CA ARG A 240 11.04 30.11 -11.54
C ARG A 240 11.59 30.50 -10.17
N GLU A 241 11.78 29.54 -9.27
CA GLU A 241 12.36 29.77 -7.94
C GLU A 241 13.82 30.25 -8.04
N LYS A 242 14.62 29.65 -8.94
CA LYS A 242 15.99 30.12 -9.22
C LYS A 242 16.01 31.54 -9.80
N ARG A 243 15.14 31.85 -10.77
CA ARG A 243 15.05 33.21 -11.32
C ARG A 243 14.68 34.24 -10.25
N LYS A 244 13.80 33.88 -9.31
CA LYS A 244 13.47 34.73 -8.15
C LYS A 244 14.66 34.95 -7.22
N SER A 245 15.48 33.92 -6.94
CA SER A 245 16.70 34.09 -6.13
C SER A 245 17.74 34.97 -6.82
N ASP A 246 17.79 34.92 -8.15
CA ASP A 246 18.73 35.69 -8.97
C ASP A 246 18.22 37.14 -9.23
N ASN A 247 17.18 37.60 -8.52
CA ASN A 247 16.49 38.88 -8.73
C ASN A 247 15.99 39.12 -10.17
N LYS A 248 15.83 38.06 -10.97
CA LYS A 248 15.35 38.15 -12.35
C LYS A 248 13.81 38.15 -12.37
N LYS A 249 13.23 39.12 -13.08
CA LYS A 249 11.78 39.17 -13.35
C LYS A 249 11.49 38.69 -14.77
N SER A 250 10.33 38.07 -14.97
CA SER A 250 9.88 37.70 -16.32
C SER A 250 9.49 38.97 -17.08
N LEU A 251 10.10 39.19 -18.24
CA LEU A 251 9.64 40.18 -19.20
C LEU A 251 8.62 39.50 -20.12
N SER A 252 7.34 39.80 -19.92
CA SER A 252 6.24 39.29 -20.74
C SER A 252 5.62 40.43 -21.54
N GLY A 253 5.64 40.31 -22.87
CA GLY A 253 5.08 41.30 -23.79
C GLY A 253 4.99 40.73 -25.21
N TYR A 254 4.41 41.51 -26.11
CA TYR A 254 4.33 41.19 -27.53
C TYR A 254 5.32 42.07 -28.30
N ILE A 255 6.12 41.45 -29.16
CA ILE A 255 6.98 42.11 -30.14
C ILE A 255 6.62 41.60 -31.53
N SER A 256 6.94 42.36 -32.58
CA SER A 256 6.71 41.89 -33.94
C SER A 256 7.53 40.63 -34.24
N SER A 257 7.01 39.77 -35.12
CA SER A 257 7.72 38.55 -35.54
C SER A 257 9.10 38.87 -36.13
N GLU A 258 9.22 39.97 -36.87
CA GLU A 258 10.49 40.43 -37.42
C GLU A 258 11.49 40.80 -36.31
N ALA A 259 11.06 41.58 -35.30
CA ALA A 259 11.91 41.94 -34.17
C ALA A 259 12.36 40.71 -33.38
N LYS A 260 11.47 39.72 -33.21
CA LYS A 260 11.82 38.45 -32.55
C LYS A 260 12.86 37.65 -33.33
N ASN A 261 12.73 37.59 -34.66
CA ASN A 261 13.70 36.89 -35.50
C ASN A 261 15.07 37.57 -35.46
N ARG A 262 15.11 38.91 -35.58
CA ARG A 262 16.37 39.65 -35.44
C ARG A 262 17.01 39.48 -34.06
N LEU A 263 16.21 39.50 -32.99
CA LEU A 263 16.71 39.26 -31.64
C LEU A 263 17.38 37.88 -31.53
N ARG A 264 16.77 36.84 -32.11
CA ARG A 264 17.35 35.49 -32.16
C ARG A 264 18.64 35.45 -32.96
N GLU A 265 18.68 36.05 -34.14
CA GLU A 265 19.89 36.10 -34.98
C GLU A 265 21.06 36.78 -34.25
N ILE A 266 20.80 37.89 -33.56
CA ILE A 266 21.82 38.58 -32.75
C ILE A 266 22.28 37.69 -31.60
N ALA A 267 21.34 37.07 -30.88
CA ALA A 267 21.66 36.16 -29.77
C ALA A 267 22.54 34.98 -30.22
N GLU A 268 22.21 34.37 -31.36
CA GLU A 268 23.00 33.28 -31.96
C GLU A 268 24.40 33.75 -32.38
N LYS A 269 24.50 34.93 -33.01
CA LYS A 269 25.78 35.50 -33.45
C LYS A 269 26.72 35.80 -32.28
N GLU A 270 26.17 36.35 -31.19
CA GLU A 270 26.92 36.72 -29.98
C GLU A 270 27.07 35.55 -28.99
N ASN A 271 26.51 34.37 -29.31
CA ASN A 271 26.52 33.16 -28.49
C ASN A 271 26.03 33.39 -27.04
N ILE A 272 24.98 34.21 -26.90
CA ILE A 272 24.32 34.50 -25.62
C ILE A 272 22.80 34.37 -25.77
N SER A 273 22.07 34.31 -24.66
CA SER A 273 20.61 34.14 -24.72
C SER A 273 19.89 35.39 -25.20
N GLU A 274 18.72 35.22 -25.84
CA GLU A 274 17.83 36.33 -26.21
C GLU A 274 17.55 37.27 -25.01
N SER A 275 17.46 36.72 -23.78
CA SER A 275 17.28 37.53 -22.57
C SER A 275 18.50 38.37 -22.20
N GLU A 276 19.71 37.85 -22.40
CA GLU A 276 20.95 38.59 -22.12
C GLU A 276 21.16 39.71 -23.14
N ILE A 277 20.79 39.50 -24.41
CA ILE A 277 20.76 40.58 -25.40
C ILE A 277 19.78 41.67 -24.99
N ILE A 278 18.57 41.33 -24.56
CA ILE A 278 17.59 42.33 -24.08
C ILE A 278 18.16 43.11 -22.90
N GLU A 279 18.73 42.44 -21.89
CA GLU A 279 19.36 43.11 -20.75
C GLU A 279 20.50 44.02 -21.20
N LEU A 280 21.36 43.57 -22.11
CA LEU A 280 22.47 44.37 -22.65
C LEU A 280 21.97 45.60 -23.41
N LEU A 281 20.97 45.43 -24.28
CA LEU A 281 20.35 46.53 -25.01
C LEU A 281 19.70 47.56 -24.08
N ILE A 282 19.04 47.11 -23.00
CA ILE A 282 18.44 48.02 -22.00
C ILE A 282 19.51 48.75 -21.19
N MET A 283 20.61 48.10 -20.83
CA MET A 283 21.65 48.69 -19.97
C MET A 283 22.64 49.57 -20.73
N THR A 284 22.68 49.48 -22.06
CA THR A 284 23.57 50.28 -22.92
C THR A 284 22.96 51.63 -23.30
N TYR A 285 21.65 51.82 -23.08
CA TYR A 285 20.91 53.06 -23.33
C TYR A 285 20.41 53.66 -22.02
#